data_AF-A0AAD8PK34-F1
#
_entry.id   AF-A0AAD8PK34-F1
#
_cell.length_a   1.000
_cell.length_b   1.000
_cell.length_c   1.000
_cell.angle_alpha   90.00
_cell.angle_beta   90.00
_cell.angle_gamma   90.00
#
_symmetry.space_group_name_H-M   'P 1'
#
loop_
_entity.id
_entity.type
_entity.pdbx_description
1 polymer ?
#
loop_
_entity_poly.entity_id
_entity_poly.type
_entity_poly.pdbx_seq_one_letter_code
_entity_poly.pdbx_strand_id
1 'polypeptide(L)'
;MSSNDVPTGEVKDNEYVSRQGDRQPISVVDDDAKVEDPIDDETADSDAQLERDEKDAIDKSNILEERTRGAQPAGEYREPGDTEGLEDSRLE
;
A
#
# COMPACT_ATOMS: atom_id res chain seq x y z
N MET A 1 -8.17 -36.13 32.42
CA MET A 1 -7.97 -35.51 31.10
C MET A 1 -7.21 -34.22 31.35
N SER A 2 -5.89 -34.23 31.12
CA SER A 2 -5.03 -33.07 31.31
C SER A 2 -5.19 -32.19 30.07
N SER A 3 -5.68 -30.97 30.26
CA SER A 3 -5.82 -29.99 29.19
C SER A 3 -4.43 -29.65 28.65
N ASN A 4 -4.16 -30.05 27.41
CA ASN A 4 -3.00 -29.55 26.67
C ASN A 4 -3.23 -28.05 26.42
N ASP A 5 -2.50 -27.24 27.17
CA ASP A 5 -2.35 -25.81 26.91
C ASP A 5 -1.41 -25.66 25.71
N VAL A 6 -1.97 -25.75 24.50
CA VAL A 6 -1.22 -25.50 23.26
C VAL A 6 -1.06 -23.98 23.16
N PRO A 7 0.16 -23.44 23.05
CA PRO A 7 0.36 -22.01 22.81
C PRO A 7 -0.43 -21.60 21.57
N THR A 8 -1.27 -20.58 21.68
CA THR A 8 -2.18 -20.13 20.62
C THR A 8 -1.45 -19.63 19.37
N GLY A 9 -0.14 -19.41 19.44
CA GLY A 9 0.68 -18.91 18.33
C GLY A 9 0.48 -17.42 18.04
N GLU A 10 -0.32 -16.72 18.85
CA GLU A 10 -0.49 -15.27 18.77
C GLU A 10 0.73 -14.59 19.38
N VAL A 11 1.71 -14.27 18.54
CA VAL A 11 2.88 -13.47 18.92
C VAL A 11 2.56 -12.02 18.58
N LYS A 12 2.13 -11.25 19.57
CA LYS A 12 1.97 -9.79 19.44
C LYS A 12 3.30 -9.14 19.79
N ASP A 13 3.88 -8.41 18.85
CA ASP A 13 5.12 -7.66 19.04
C ASP A 13 4.91 -6.28 18.43
N ASN A 14 5.26 -5.22 19.16
CA ASN A 14 5.21 -3.85 18.66
C ASN A 14 6.56 -3.13 18.85
N GLU A 15 7.65 -3.89 19.08
CA GLU A 15 9.00 -3.32 19.28
C GLU A 15 9.52 -2.61 18.01
N TYR A 16 8.97 -2.93 16.84
CA TYR A 16 9.28 -2.30 15.55
C TYR A 16 8.50 -1.00 15.27
N VAL A 17 7.53 -0.63 16.11
CA VAL A 17 6.65 0.53 15.89
C VAL A 17 7.42 1.82 16.18
N SER A 18 7.23 2.81 15.29
CA SER A 18 7.95 4.09 15.40
C SER A 18 7.48 4.88 16.61
N ARG A 19 8.40 5.38 17.44
CA ARG A 19 8.03 6.17 18.61
C ARG A 19 7.78 7.62 18.20
N GLN A 20 6.89 8.29 18.93
CA GLN A 20 6.62 9.71 18.72
C GLN A 20 7.89 10.53 18.97
N GLY A 21 8.51 11.04 17.90
CA GLY A 21 9.77 11.80 17.93
C GLY A 21 10.95 11.13 17.22
N ASP A 22 10.79 9.88 16.76
CA ASP A 22 11.78 9.22 15.91
C ASP A 22 11.76 9.86 14.51
N ARG A 23 12.90 10.38 14.06
CA ARG A 23 13.06 11.05 12.75
C ARG A 23 13.19 10.05 11.58
N GLN A 24 12.44 8.95 11.62
CA GLN A 24 12.40 8.01 10.50
C GLN A 24 11.44 8.56 9.42
N PRO A 25 11.79 8.45 8.12
CA PRO A 25 11.00 9.04 7.04
C PRO A 25 9.61 8.39 6.86
N ILE A 26 9.40 7.19 7.41
CA ILE A 26 8.15 6.44 7.31
C ILE A 26 7.82 5.86 8.67
N SER A 27 6.66 6.20 9.22
CA SER A 27 6.17 5.63 10.48
C SER A 27 5.64 4.21 10.26
N VAL A 28 6.16 3.27 11.04
CA VAL A 28 5.63 1.89 11.11
C VAL A 28 4.57 1.84 12.19
N VAL A 29 3.47 1.13 11.92
CA VAL A 29 2.25 1.08 12.72
C VAL A 29 2.18 -0.25 13.49
N ASP A 30 1.56 -0.26 14.69
CA ASP A 30 1.33 -1.47 15.51
C ASP A 30 0.50 -2.55 14.81
N ASP A 31 0.70 -3.83 15.19
CA ASP A 31 -0.04 -5.00 14.67
C ASP A 31 -1.57 -4.86 14.80
N ASP A 32 -2.03 -4.28 15.92
CA ASP A 32 -3.46 -4.13 16.24
C ASP A 32 -4.05 -2.81 15.73
N ALA A 33 -3.27 -1.99 15.02
CA ALA A 33 -3.77 -0.71 14.54
C ALA A 33 -4.84 -0.93 13.49
N LYS A 34 -5.97 -0.25 13.66
CA LYS A 34 -7.05 -0.27 12.69
C LYS A 34 -6.58 0.41 11.40
N VAL A 35 -6.39 -0.38 10.35
CA VAL A 35 -6.17 0.11 8.99
C VAL A 35 -7.53 0.36 8.36
N GLU A 36 -7.67 1.50 7.67
CA GLU A 36 -8.88 1.78 6.91
C GLU A 36 -8.91 0.85 5.69
N ASP A 37 -9.93 0.00 5.61
CA ASP A 37 -10.20 -0.78 4.42
C ASP A 37 -10.98 0.11 3.43
N PRO A 38 -10.48 0.35 2.21
CA PRO A 38 -11.24 1.07 1.19
C PRO A 38 -12.50 0.33 0.74
N ILE A 39 -12.65 -0.96 1.09
CA ILE A 39 -13.80 -1.77 0.77
C ILE A 39 -14.80 -1.75 1.94
N ASP A 40 -16.06 -1.44 1.60
CA ASP A 40 -17.18 -1.50 2.54
C ASP A 40 -17.79 -2.91 2.53
N ASP A 41 -17.60 -3.66 3.62
CA ASP A 41 -18.07 -5.04 3.79
C ASP A 41 -19.58 -5.21 3.53
N GLU A 42 -20.40 -4.18 3.81
CA GLU A 42 -21.85 -4.28 3.60
C GLU A 42 -22.25 -4.25 2.12
N THR A 43 -21.41 -3.66 1.27
CA THR A 43 -21.70 -3.46 -0.15
C THR A 43 -20.78 -4.23 -1.09
N ALA A 44 -19.66 -4.76 -0.56
CA ALA A 44 -18.67 -5.51 -1.32
C ALA A 44 -19.23 -6.76 -2.01
N ASP A 45 -20.15 -7.48 -1.36
CA ASP A 45 -20.77 -8.71 -1.90
C ASP A 45 -22.18 -8.44 -2.47
N SER A 46 -22.37 -7.28 -3.09
CA SER A 46 -23.66 -6.88 -3.68
C SER A 46 -23.69 -7.08 -5.19
N ASP A 47 -24.88 -7.37 -5.74
CA ASP A 47 -25.08 -7.47 -7.20
C ASP A 47 -24.71 -6.16 -7.92
N ALA A 48 -24.86 -5.01 -7.26
CA ALA A 48 -24.51 -3.70 -7.81
C ALA A 48 -22.98 -3.55 -8.01
N GLN A 49 -22.19 -4.13 -7.12
CA GLN A 49 -20.74 -4.19 -7.24
C GLN A 49 -20.34 -5.06 -8.44
N LEU A 50 -20.95 -6.24 -8.57
CA LEU A 50 -20.69 -7.14 -9.70
C LEU A 50 -20.99 -6.49 -11.06
N GLU A 51 -22.12 -5.78 -11.19
CA GLU A 51 -22.48 -5.09 -12.44
C GLU A 51 -21.44 -4.01 -12.83
N ARG A 52 -20.96 -3.23 -11.85
CA ARG A 52 -19.92 -2.23 -12.09
C ARG A 52 -18.62 -2.91 -12.52
N ASP A 53 -18.22 -3.96 -11.81
CA ASP A 53 -16.99 -4.68 -12.10
C ASP A 53 -17.03 -5.33 -13.50
N GLU A 54 -18.17 -5.88 -13.92
CA GLU A 54 -18.37 -6.39 -15.28
C GLU A 54 -18.23 -5.29 -16.34
N LYS A 55 -18.79 -4.11 -16.08
CA LYS A 55 -18.69 -2.96 -16.98
C LYS A 55 -17.25 -2.47 -17.10
N ASP A 56 -16.55 -2.34 -15.98
CA ASP A 56 -15.17 -1.83 -15.93
C ASP A 56 -14.19 -2.86 -16.53
N ALA A 57 -14.41 -4.16 -16.30
CA ALA A 57 -13.58 -5.22 -16.87
C ALA A 57 -13.66 -5.29 -18.41
N ILE A 58 -14.81 -4.92 -18.99
CA ILE A 58 -15.02 -4.90 -20.43
C ILE A 58 -14.60 -3.55 -21.05
N ASP A 59 -14.44 -2.50 -20.25
CA ASP A 59 -14.08 -1.17 -20.72
C ASP A 59 -12.66 -1.12 -21.30
N LYS A 60 -12.61 -1.07 -22.63
CA LYS A 60 -11.36 -0.98 -23.39
C LYS A 60 -10.72 0.41 -23.34
N SER A 61 -11.44 1.44 -22.87
CA SER A 61 -10.89 2.81 -22.77
C SER A 61 -9.73 2.92 -21.77
N ASN A 62 -9.71 2.03 -20.77
CA ASN A 62 -8.63 1.91 -19.79
C ASN A 62 -7.46 1.03 -20.27
N ILE A 63 -7.55 0.44 -21.47
CA ILE A 63 -6.49 -0.38 -22.05
C ILE A 63 -5.56 0.50 -22.87
N LEU A 64 -4.26 0.46 -22.55
CA LEU A 64 -3.23 1.07 -23.39
C LEU A 64 -3.24 0.45 -24.78
N GLU A 65 -3.33 1.28 -25.82
CA GLU A 65 -3.37 0.81 -27.22
C GLU A 65 -2.04 0.17 -27.68
N GLU A 66 -0.96 0.40 -26.94
CA GLU A 66 0.39 -0.06 -27.25
C GLU A 66 1.05 -0.88 -26.13
N ARG A 67 2.12 -1.60 -26.48
CA ARG A 67 2.88 -2.40 -25.53
C ARG A 67 3.85 -1.52 -24.75
N THR A 68 3.76 -1.54 -23.42
CA THR A 68 4.72 -0.85 -22.54
C THR A 68 6.12 -1.47 -22.50
N ARG A 69 6.32 -2.66 -23.11
CA ARG A 69 7.62 -3.34 -23.09
C ARG A 69 8.60 -2.64 -24.03
N GLY A 70 9.54 -1.90 -23.45
CA GLY A 70 10.53 -1.10 -24.18
C GLY A 70 10.12 0.36 -24.37
N ALA A 71 8.98 0.78 -23.80
CA ALA A 71 8.64 2.19 -23.73
C ALA A 71 9.71 2.90 -22.88
N GLN A 72 10.44 3.83 -23.51
CA GLN A 72 11.33 4.71 -22.75
C GLN A 72 10.47 5.59 -21.84
N PRO A 73 10.95 5.94 -20.63
CA PRO A 73 10.28 6.93 -19.81
C PRO A 73 10.08 8.22 -20.61
N ALA A 74 9.18 9.10 -20.17
CA ALA A 74 9.07 10.45 -20.74
C ALA A 74 10.34 11.26 -20.41
N GLY A 75 11.42 10.98 -21.13
CA GLY A 75 12.79 11.43 -20.83
C GLY A 75 13.85 10.37 -21.12
N GLU A 76 15.11 10.70 -20.89
CA GLU A 76 16.19 9.72 -20.87
C GLU A 76 16.36 9.14 -19.47
N TYR A 77 16.84 7.89 -19.38
CA TYR A 77 17.29 7.35 -18.09
C TYR A 77 18.45 8.21 -17.60
N ARG A 78 18.23 8.95 -16.52
CA ARG A 78 19.24 9.78 -15.87
C ARG A 78 19.32 9.41 -14.40
N GLU A 79 20.54 9.38 -13.87
CA GLU A 79 20.75 9.24 -12.43
C GLU A 79 20.13 10.44 -11.69
N PRO A 80 19.42 10.21 -10.57
CA PRO A 80 18.88 11.30 -9.77
C PRO A 80 20.02 12.23 -9.34
N GLY A 81 19.78 13.54 -9.41
CA GLY A 81 20.76 14.52 -8.94
C GLY A 81 20.96 14.45 -7.43
N ASP A 82 22.06 15.00 -6.93
CA ASP A 82 22.41 15.03 -5.49
C ASP A 82 21.30 15.63 -4.59
N THR A 83 20.37 16.38 -5.17
CA THR A 83 19.26 17.06 -4.49
C THR A 83 17.88 16.51 -4.86
N GLU A 84 17.79 15.52 -5.76
CA GLU A 84 16.51 14.97 -6.22
C GLU A 84 15.92 14.01 -5.19
N GLY A 85 14.74 14.31 -4.66
CA GLY A 85 14.08 13.52 -3.61
C GLY A 85 14.48 13.88 -2.17
N LEU A 86 15.33 14.90 -1.98
CA LEU A 86 15.60 15.47 -0.67
C LEU A 86 14.69 16.68 -0.41
N GLU A 87 14.18 16.82 0.82
CA GLU A 87 13.45 18.02 1.22
C GLU A 87 14.38 19.24 1.20
N ASP A 88 13.95 20.33 0.54
CA ASP A 88 14.70 21.57 0.32
C ASP A 88 14.82 22.43 1.61
N SER A 89 15.02 21.78 2.76
CA SER A 89 15.04 22.42 4.07
C SER A 89 16.48 22.75 4.50
N ARG A 90 17.21 23.52 3.68
CA ARG A 90 18.37 24.33 4.14
C ARG A 90 18.98 25.20 3.04
N LEU A 91 18.34 26.35 2.78
CA LEU A 91 19.02 27.55 2.28
C LEU A 91 18.51 28.77 3.06
N GLU A 92 18.68 28.73 4.39
CA GLU A 92 18.76 29.93 5.24
C GLU A 92 19.99 29.81 6.16
#